data_AF-A0A820Q8T5-F1
#
_entry.id   AF-A0A820Q8T5-F1
#
_cell.length_a   1.000
_cell.length_b   1.000
_cell.length_c   1.000
_cell.angle_alpha   90.00
_cell.angle_beta   90.00
_cell.angle_gamma   90.00
#
_symmetry.space_group_name_H-M   'P 1'
#
loop_
_entity.id
_entity.type
_entity.pdbx_description
1 polymer ?
#
loop_
_entity_poly.entity_id
_entity_poly.type
_entity_poly.pdbx_seq_one_letter_code
_entity_poly.pdbx_strand_id
1 'polypeptide(L)' 'MNNNIEDQRWKLLDNERFQSFFDSDGRLVKEHEFRKAVFKGGISNDLRPQAWKYLFGFYPPLLSR' A
#
# COMPACT_ATOMS: atom_id res chain seq x y z
N MET A 1 7.04 -11.75 34.05
CA MET A 1 6.07 -11.39 32.98
C MET A 1 6.71 -10.28 32.17
N ASN A 2 7.39 -10.63 31.07
CA ASN A 2 8.09 -9.67 30.24
C ASN A 2 7.09 -9.07 29.26
N ASN A 3 6.60 -7.87 29.58
CA ASN A 3 5.80 -7.06 28.68
C ASN A 3 6.69 -6.43 27.60
N ASN A 4 7.29 -7.27 26.75
CA ASN A 4 7.80 -6.84 25.45
C ASN A 4 6.61 -6.85 24.48
N ILE A 5 5.65 -5.97 24.72
CA ILE A 5 4.78 -5.51 23.66
C ILE A 5 5.64 -4.50 22.91
N GLU A 6 6.58 -5.00 22.10
CA GLU A 6 7.14 -4.18 21.04
C GLU A 6 5.93 -3.64 20.30
N ASP A 7 5.81 -2.32 20.28
CA ASP A 7 4.81 -1.58 19.53
C ASP A 7 4.93 -2.05 18.07
N GLN A 8 4.15 -3.08 17.71
CA GLN A 8 4.07 -3.68 16.37
C GLN A 8 3.37 -2.67 15.44
N ARG A 9 3.88 -1.44 15.42
CA ARG A 9 3.56 -0.44 14.43
C ARG A 9 4.03 -0.99 13.10
N TRP A 10 3.06 -1.41 12.30
CA TRP A 10 3.29 -1.85 10.94
C TRP A 10 4.10 -0.78 10.20
N LYS A 11 5.21 -1.20 9.57
CA LYS A 11 6.09 -0.31 8.82
C LYS A 11 5.27 0.49 7.79
N LEU A 12 5.49 1.81 7.76
CA LEU A 12 4.96 2.71 6.74
C LEU A 12 5.25 2.14 5.35
N LEU A 13 4.29 2.27 4.44
CA LEU A 13 4.50 1.86 3.06
C LEU A 13 5.54 2.77 2.39
N ASP A 14 6.64 2.17 1.94
CA ASP A 14 7.73 2.81 1.20
C ASP A 14 7.64 2.52 -0.30
N ASN A 15 8.51 3.16 -1.10
CA ASN A 15 8.51 3.02 -2.55
C ASN A 15 8.77 1.58 -3.00
N GLU A 16 9.75 0.90 -2.41
CA GLU A 16 10.09 -0.48 -2.80
C GLU A 16 8.91 -1.42 -2.61
N ARG A 17 8.28 -1.39 -1.44
CA ARG A 17 7.11 -2.22 -1.17
C ARG A 17 5.91 -1.81 -2.01
N PHE A 18 5.74 -0.51 -2.29
CA PHE A 18 4.68 -0.05 -3.17
C PHE A 18 4.83 -0.61 -4.59
N GLN A 19 6.02 -0.56 -5.18
CA GLN A 19 6.28 -1.12 -6.51
C GLN A 19 6.02 -2.63 -6.58
N SER A 20 6.20 -3.35 -5.47
CA SER A 20 5.94 -4.81 -5.41
C SER A 20 4.47 -5.24 -5.58
N PHE A 21 3.53 -4.27 -5.54
CA PHE A 21 2.10 -4.51 -5.77
C PHE A 21 1.70 -4.44 -7.25
N PHE A 22 2.60 -3.94 -8.11
CA PHE A 22 2.38 -3.76 -9.54
C PHE A 22 2.98 -4.92 -10.35
N ASP A 23 2.42 -5.16 -11.54
CA ASP A 23 3.06 -6.02 -12.55
C ASP A 23 4.05 -5.22 -13.43
N SER A 24 4.67 -5.90 -14.40
CA SER A 24 5.61 -5.27 -15.34
C SER A 24 4.99 -4.18 -16.22
N ASP A 25 3.66 -4.21 -16.39
CA ASP A 25 2.92 -3.24 -17.18
C ASP A 25 2.45 -2.04 -16.33
N GLY A 26 2.83 -2.01 -15.04
CA GLY A 26 2.47 -0.94 -14.10
C GLY A 26 1.02 -1.03 -13.61
N ARG A 27 0.36 -2.18 -13.74
CA ARG A 27 -1.02 -2.40 -13.25
C ARG A 27 -1.00 -2.87 -11.81
N LEU A 28 -1.89 -2.32 -10.99
CA LEU A 28 -2.02 -2.73 -9.59
C LEU A 28 -2.72 -4.10 -9.50
N VAL A 29 -1.93 -5.17 -9.47
CA VAL A 29 -2.45 -6.56 -9.44
C VAL A 29 -2.70 -7.07 -8.01
N LYS A 30 -2.03 -6.51 -7.00
CA LYS A 30 -2.19 -6.89 -5.58
C LYS A 30 -2.99 -5.85 -4.79
N GLU A 31 -4.14 -5.42 -5.32
CA GLU A 31 -4.93 -4.32 -4.74
C GLU A 31 -5.33 -4.56 -3.28
N HIS A 32 -5.77 -5.77 -2.94
CA HIS A 32 -6.19 -6.10 -1.57
C HIS A 32 -5.01 -5.99 -0.58
N GLU A 33 -3.83 -6.45 -0.96
CA GLU A 33 -2.63 -6.37 -0.13
C GLU A 33 -2.16 -4.93 0.04
N PHE A 34 -2.22 -4.14 -1.03
CA PHE A 34 -1.95 -2.71 -0.98
C PHE A 34 -2.87 -1.98 0.00
N ARG A 35 -4.19 -2.17 -0.10
CA ARG A 35 -5.17 -1.56 0.83
C ARG A 35 -4.91 -1.99 2.28
N LYS A 36 -4.57 -3.26 2.51
CA LYS A 36 -4.23 -3.78 3.85
C LYS A 36 -2.95 -3.13 4.40
N ALA A 37 -1.93 -2.94 3.57
CA ALA A 37 -0.69 -2.27 3.97
C ALA A 37 -0.94 -0.80 4.34
N VAL A 38 -1.72 -0.08 3.54
CA VAL A 38 -2.14 1.31 3.82
C VAL A 38 -2.91 1.40 5.12
N PHE A 39 -3.89 0.51 5.35
CA PHE A 39 -4.72 0.53 6.55
C PHE A 39 -3.91 0.25 7.82
N LYS A 40 -2.99 -0.72 7.77
CA LYS A 40 -2.23 -1.17 8.94
C LYS A 40 -1.07 -0.23 9.30
N GLY A 41 -0.31 0.21 8.30
CA GLY A 41 0.95 0.94 8.50
C GLY A 41 0.94 2.39 8.02
N GLY A 42 -0.05 2.79 7.22
CA GLY A 42 -0.06 4.10 6.57
C GLY A 42 0.91 4.19 5.39
N ILE A 43 1.07 5.41 4.86
CA ILE A 43 1.86 5.72 3.66
C ILE A 43 2.92 6.75 4.03
N SER A 44 4.17 6.49 3.60
CA SER A 44 5.28 7.45 3.70
C SER A 44 4.95 8.75 2.96
N ASN A 45 5.38 9.90 3.49
CA ASN A 45 4.90 11.21 3.02
C ASN A 45 5.11 11.42 1.51
N ASP A 46 6.29 11.07 1.01
CA ASP A 46 6.68 11.26 -0.39
C ASP A 46 5.88 10.38 -1.36
N LEU A 47 5.31 9.29 -0.86
CA LEU A 47 4.53 8.32 -1.65
C LEU A 47 3.04 8.66 -1.71
N ARG A 48 2.51 9.48 -0.78
CA ARG A 48 1.07 9.79 -0.68
C ARG A 48 0.46 10.27 -2.00
N PRO A 49 1.08 11.22 -2.75
CA PRO A 49 0.47 11.72 -3.99
C PRO A 49 0.28 10.63 -5.05
N GLN A 50 1.16 9.63 -5.07
CA GLN A 50 1.08 8.53 -6.02
C GLN A 50 0.12 7.44 -5.54
N ALA A 51 0.24 7.01 -4.28
CA ALA A 51 -0.60 5.97 -3.69
C ALA A 51 -2.09 6.37 -3.66
N TRP A 52 -2.39 7.66 -3.41
CA TRP A 52 -3.77 8.16 -3.36
C TRP A 52 -4.50 8.05 -4.71
N LYS A 53 -3.79 8.20 -5.84
CA LYS A 53 -4.41 8.03 -7.16
C LYS A 53 -5.00 6.63 -7.34
N TYR A 54 -4.36 5.60 -6.79
CA TYR A 54 -4.86 4.24 -6.81
C TYR A 54 -5.97 4.00 -5.78
N LEU A 55 -5.86 4.59 -4.58
CA LEU A 55 -6.89 4.44 -3.54
C LEU A 55 -8.23 5.07 -3.92
N PHE A 56 -8.19 6.22 -4.61
CA PHE A 56 -9.38 6.96 -5.03
C PHE A 56 -9.89 6.59 -6.43
N GLY A 57 -9.28 5.59 -7.08
CA GLY A 57 -9.72 5.13 -8.41
C GLY A 57 -9.49 6.14 -9.52
N PHE A 58 -8.49 7.02 -9.40
CA PHE A 58 -8.05 7.88 -10.52
C PHE A 58 -7.52 7.04 -11.69
N TYR A 59 -6.98 5.87 -11.37
CA TYR A 59 -6.69 4.82 -12.35
C TYR A 59 -7.80 3.75 -12.31
N PRO A 60 -8.33 3.31 -13.47
CA PRO A 60 -9.36 2.28 -13.49
C PRO A 60 -8.81 0.97 -12.92
N PRO A 61 -9.46 0.37 -11.90
CA PRO A 61 -9.11 -0.97 -11.46
C PRO A 61 -9.46 -1.96 -12.58
N LEU A 62 -8.62 -2.98 -12.78
CA LEU A 62 -8.78 -3.98 -13.84
C LEU A 62 -10.12 -4.73 -13.80
N LEU A 63 -10.85 -4.65 -12.68
CA LEU A 63 -12.13 -5.33 -12.43
C LEU A 63 -13.37 -4.52 -12.81
N SER A 64 -13.25 -3.30 -13.36
CA SER A 64 -14.41 -2.47 -13.74
C SER A 64 -15.09 -2.87 -15.07
N ARG A 65 -15.22 -4.16 -15.37
CA ARG A 65 -15.89 -4.64 -16.59
C ARG A 65 -17.24 -5.28 -16.31
#